data_AF-A0A3B8LIH3-F1
#
_entry.id   AF-A0A3B8LIH3-F1
#
_cell.length_a   1.000
_cell.length_b   1.000
_cell.length_c   1.000
_cell.angle_alpha   90.00
_cell.angle_beta   90.00
_cell.angle_gamma   90.00
#
_symmetry.space_group_name_H-M   'P 1'
#
loop_
_entity.id
_entity.type
_entity.pdbx_description
1 polymer ?
#
loop_
_entity_poly.entity_id
_entity_poly.type
_entity_poly.pdbx_seq_one_letter_code
_entity_poly.pdbx_strand_id
1 'polypeptide(L)' 'SFILPKLSPPKFRVLEKGPGYIRLYYNSHRDGLQPFVVGLLRGLGEMYNTTLTIQHTLKRADGAKHDEFTIQW' A
#
# COMPACT_ATOMS: atom_id res chain seq x y z
N SER A 1 -14.51 23.98 -2.60
CA SER A 1 -13.24 24.16 -3.33
C SER A 1 -12.63 22.79 -3.57
N PHE A 2 -12.56 22.30 -4.81
CA PHE A 2 -11.86 21.04 -5.12
C PHE A 2 -10.49 21.39 -5.67
N ILE A 3 -9.45 21.18 -4.85
CA ILE A 3 -8.08 21.63 -5.11
C ILE A 3 -7.44 20.90 -6.31
N LEU A 4 -7.93 19.70 -6.68
CA LEU A 4 -7.39 18.90 -7.78
C LEU A 4 -8.51 18.17 -8.57
N PRO A 5 -9.19 18.84 -9.52
CA PRO A 5 -10.39 18.31 -10.17
C PRO A 5 -10.13 17.12 -11.13
N LYS A 6 -8.88 16.91 -11.56
CA LYS A 6 -8.49 15.78 -12.44
C LYS A 6 -7.76 14.65 -11.69
N LEU A 7 -7.66 14.73 -10.37
CA LEU A 7 -6.95 13.73 -9.60
C LEU A 7 -7.77 12.43 -9.56
N SER A 8 -7.15 11.34 -10.03
CA SER A 8 -7.64 9.99 -9.81
C SER A 8 -6.64 9.26 -8.89
N PRO A 9 -6.85 9.31 -7.56
CA PRO A 9 -5.92 8.77 -6.58
C PRO A 9 -6.03 7.25 -6.49
N PRO A 10 -4.97 6.56 -6.04
CA PRO A 10 -5.11 5.18 -5.59
C PRO A 10 -6.02 5.09 -4.37
N LYS A 11 -6.57 3.90 -4.13
CA LYS A 11 -7.35 3.56 -2.95
C LYS A 11 -6.50 2.68 -2.05
N PHE A 12 -6.39 3.08 -0.79
CA PHE A 12 -5.79 2.28 0.29
C PHE A 12 -6.84 1.91 1.31
N ARG A 13 -6.79 0.69 1.83
CA ARG A 13 -7.66 0.25 2.93
C ARG A 13 -6.92 -0.76 3.80
N VAL A 14 -6.99 -0.62 5.11
CA VAL A 14 -6.56 -1.68 6.03
C VAL A 14 -7.67 -2.74 6.04
N LEU A 15 -7.35 -3.94 5.54
CA LEU A 15 -8.27 -5.08 5.54
C LEU A 15 -8.30 -5.75 6.91
N GLU A 16 -7.15 -5.82 7.55
CA GLU A 16 -6.93 -6.51 8.82
C GLU A 16 -5.80 -5.82 9.58
N LYS A 17 -5.89 -5.80 10.90
CA LYS A 17 -4.84 -5.30 11.79
C LYS A 17 -4.77 -6.14 13.05
N GLY A 18 -3.56 -6.32 13.58
CA GLY A 18 -3.32 -6.96 14.86
C GLY A 18 -2.09 -6.39 15.54
N PRO A 19 -1.62 -7.00 16.64
CA PRO A 19 -0.38 -6.60 17.30
C PRO A 19 0.80 -6.71 16.31
N GLY A 20 1.46 -5.60 16.03
CA GLY A 20 2.66 -5.56 15.18
C GLY A 20 2.44 -5.76 13.68
N TYR A 21 1.19 -5.73 13.18
CA TYR A 21 0.97 -5.84 11.73
C TYR A 21 -0.34 -5.24 11.20
N ILE A 22 -0.34 -4.96 9.89
CA ILE A 22 -1.54 -4.71 9.09
C ILE A 22 -1.49 -5.46 7.76
N ARG A 23 -2.67 -5.78 7.22
CA ARG A 23 -2.86 -6.11 5.80
C ARG A 23 -3.48 -4.92 5.09
N LEU A 24 -2.76 -4.41 4.10
CA LEU A 24 -3.10 -3.24 3.33
C LEU A 24 -3.57 -3.64 1.93
N TYR A 25 -4.81 -3.33 1.62
CA TYR A 25 -5.35 -3.31 0.27
C TYR A 25 -4.84 -2.08 -0.47
N TYR A 26 -4.39 -2.31 -1.71
CA TYR A 26 -4.03 -1.27 -2.68
C TYR A 26 -4.74 -1.53 -4.00
N ASN A 27 -5.41 -0.49 -4.51
CA ASN A 27 -5.97 -0.52 -5.85
C ASN A 27 -5.76 0.82 -6.56
N SER A 28 -5.36 0.73 -7.81
CA SER A 28 -5.02 1.86 -8.67
C SER A 28 -5.40 1.50 -10.09
N HIS A 29 -5.86 2.49 -10.85
CA HIS A 29 -6.05 2.37 -12.30
C HIS A 29 -4.72 2.36 -13.06
N ARG A 30 -3.63 2.78 -12.41
CA ARG A 30 -2.26 2.72 -12.94
C ARG A 30 -1.63 1.39 -12.57
N ASP A 31 -1.16 0.66 -13.57
CA ASP A 31 -0.43 -0.58 -13.39
C ASP A 31 1.07 -0.31 -13.12
N GLY A 32 1.73 -1.23 -12.42
CA GLY A 32 3.18 -1.18 -12.19
C GLY A 32 3.66 -0.26 -11.06
N LEU A 33 2.76 0.35 -10.28
CA LEU A 33 3.13 1.25 -9.17
C LEU A 33 3.35 0.56 -7.81
N GLN A 34 3.34 -0.77 -7.77
CA GLN A 34 3.58 -1.52 -6.53
C GLN A 34 4.96 -1.21 -5.91
N PRO A 35 6.07 -1.10 -6.66
CA PRO A 35 7.36 -0.68 -6.09
C PRO A 35 7.33 0.73 -5.48
N PHE A 36 6.54 1.65 -6.05
CA PHE A 36 6.34 2.99 -5.49
C PHE A 36 5.63 2.93 -4.14
N VAL A 37 4.60 2.07 -4.00
CA VAL A 37 3.92 1.84 -2.72
C VAL A 37 4.89 1.29 -1.67
N VAL A 38 5.77 0.35 -2.03
CA VAL A 38 6.80 -0.16 -1.12
C VAL A 38 7.74 0.97 -0.66
N GLY A 39 8.16 1.85 -1.56
CA GLY A 39 8.96 3.03 -1.21
C GLY A 39 8.23 3.97 -0.25
N LEU A 40 6.95 4.26 -0.49
CA LEU A 40 6.12 5.09 0.37
C LEU A 40 6.01 4.50 1.79
N LEU A 41 5.78 3.19 1.91
CA LEU A 41 5.68 2.50 3.19
C LEU A 41 7.01 2.53 3.95
N ARG A 42 8.15 2.33 3.27
CA ARG A 42 9.48 2.47 3.88
C ARG A 42 9.72 3.87 4.42
N GLY A 43 9.36 4.91 3.65
CA GLY A 43 9.47 6.30 4.10
C GLY A 43 8.62 6.59 5.35
N LEU A 44 7.44 5.96 5.48
CA LEU A 44 6.66 6.05 6.72
C LEU A 44 7.38 5.34 7.89
N GLY A 45 7.98 4.18 7.66
CA GLY A 45 8.81 3.51 8.68
C GLY A 45 9.95 4.40 9.18
N GLU A 46 10.68 5.02 8.26
CA GLU A 46 11.74 5.99 8.59
C GLU A 46 11.20 7.19 9.38
N MET A 47 10.09 7.80 8.92
CA MET A 47 9.45 8.95 9.57
C MET A 47 9.07 8.68 11.03
N TYR A 48 8.63 7.46 11.33
CA TYR A 48 8.22 7.04 12.68
C TYR A 48 9.29 6.23 13.41
N ASN A 49 10.53 6.20 12.91
CA ASN A 49 11.65 5.44 13.48
C ASN A 49 11.26 3.97 13.81
N THR A 50 10.52 3.35 12.90
CA THR A 50 9.95 2.01 13.02
C THR A 50 10.45 1.15 11.87
N THR A 51 11.12 0.04 12.19
CA THR A 51 11.60 -0.89 11.17
C THR A 51 10.43 -1.70 10.63
N LEU A 52 10.17 -1.60 9.32
CA LEU A 52 9.06 -2.30 8.68
C LEU A 52 9.54 -3.47 7.85
N THR A 53 8.90 -4.62 8.02
CA THR A 53 8.93 -5.71 7.03
C THR A 53 7.70 -5.60 6.15
N ILE A 54 7.88 -5.58 4.82
CA ILE A 54 6.80 -5.38 3.85
C ILE A 54 6.81 -6.55 2.85
N GLN A 55 5.71 -7.29 2.76
CA GLN A 55 5.52 -8.38 1.79
C GLN A 55 4.34 -8.07 0.87
N HIS A 56 4.55 -8.16 -0.45
CA HIS A 56 3.47 -8.05 -1.45
C HIS A 56 2.79 -9.42 -1.61
N THR A 57 1.72 -9.65 -0.84
CA THR A 57 1.10 -10.97 -0.61
C THR A 57 0.02 -11.33 -1.62
N LEU A 58 -0.63 -10.34 -2.25
CA LEU A 58 -1.54 -10.56 -3.37
C LEU A 58 -1.18 -9.60 -4.49
N LYS A 59 -1.07 -10.10 -5.73
CA LYS A 59 -0.59 -9.29 -6.85
C LYS A 59 -1.59 -9.28 -8.01
N ARG A 60 -1.90 -8.09 -8.52
CA ARG A 60 -2.66 -7.96 -9.78
C ARG A 60 -1.93 -8.61 -10.95
N ALA A 61 -0.60 -8.56 -10.94
CA ALA A 61 0.24 -9.20 -11.94
C ALA A 61 0.02 -10.72 -12.04
N ASP A 62 -0.42 -11.36 -10.96
CA ASP A 62 -0.68 -12.80 -10.88
C ASP A 62 -2.17 -13.12 -11.15
N GLY A 63 -2.94 -12.16 -11.68
CA GLY A 63 -4.36 -12.33 -12.02
C GLY A 63 -5.35 -11.89 -10.94
N ALA A 64 -4.90 -11.34 -9.81
CA ALA A 64 -5.79 -10.81 -8.78
C ALA A 64 -6.46 -9.50 -9.22
N LYS A 65 -7.59 -9.15 -8.59
CA LYS A 65 -8.32 -7.88 -8.87
C LYS A 65 -7.64 -6.65 -8.29
N HIS A 66 -6.82 -6.81 -7.26
CA HIS A 66 -6.13 -5.76 -6.53
C HIS A 66 -4.83 -6.30 -5.95
N ASP A 67 -4.01 -5.41 -5.38
CA ASP A 67 -2.78 -5.78 -4.70
C ASP A 67 -3.00 -5.73 -3.18
N GLU A 68 -2.31 -6.60 -2.44
CA GLU A 68 -2.27 -6.57 -0.98
C GLU A 68 -0.84 -6.62 -0.47
N PHE A 69 -0.57 -5.84 0.57
CA PHE A 69 0.69 -5.85 1.29
C PHE A 69 0.45 -6.26 2.73
N THR A 70 1.26 -7.17 3.25
CA THR A 70 1.40 -7.35 4.70
C THR A 70 2.55 -6.48 5.17
N ILE A 71 2.33 -5.73 6.25
CA ILE A 71 3.31 -4.82 6.85
C ILE A 71 3.41 -5.20 8.32
N GLN A 72 4.63 -5.42 8.79
CA GLN A 72 4.93 -5.80 10.17
C GLN A 72 5.95 -4.85 10.78
N TRP A 73 5.84 -4.58 12.08
CA TRP A 73 6.76 -3.73 12.86
C TRP A 73 7.05 -4.32 14.23
#